data_AF-A0A952WUR2-F1
#
_entry.id   AF-A0A952WUR2-F1
#
_cell.length_a   1.000
_cell.length_b   1.000
_cell.length_c   1.000
_cell.angle_alpha   90.00
_cell.angle_beta   90.00
_cell.angle_gamma   90.00
#
_symmetry.space_group_name_H-M   'P 1'
#
loop_
_entity.id
_entity.type
_entity.pdbx_description
1 polymer ?
#
loop_
_entity_poly.entity_id
_entity_poly.type
_entity_poly.pdbx_seq_one_letter_code
_entity_poly.pdbx_strand_id
1 'polypeptide(L)'
;MTSSDSEWALTPDLRTAVYATSDIAAADIYLSDLPLDRLSNPDDDLSGASGSLVHIRLFLLPRAGSTPIDSTACNITYRHLIIASSDRGARPAIGVFAGGGFLLPTGAPGDRTFGGRLTEVTMRLTNSSDGFDDVFATAVVSGRFGATLNPDASHALAARMRQLADRAAGR
;
A
#
# COMPACT_ATOMS: atom_id res chain seq x y z
N MET A 1 -26.46 20.80 17.06
CA MET A 1 -25.49 20.82 15.94
C MET A 1 -25.02 19.40 15.74
N THR A 2 -25.62 18.68 14.80
CA THR A 2 -25.24 17.30 14.46
C THR A 2 -24.16 17.37 13.38
N SER A 3 -22.92 17.06 13.76
CA SER A 3 -21.82 16.86 12.81
C SER A 3 -22.07 15.51 12.13
N SER A 4 -22.39 15.52 10.84
CA SER A 4 -22.44 14.31 10.03
C SER A 4 -21.01 13.95 9.63
N ASP A 5 -20.25 13.34 10.55
CA ASP A 5 -18.98 12.70 10.20
C ASP A 5 -19.29 11.57 9.22
N SER A 6 -19.06 11.81 7.94
CA SER A 6 -19.20 10.79 6.92
C SER A 6 -17.89 9.99 6.92
N GLU A 7 -17.88 8.86 7.63
CA GLU A 7 -16.74 7.94 7.60
C GLU A 7 -16.69 7.26 6.22
N TRP A 8 -15.80 7.74 5.35
CA TRP A 8 -15.51 7.06 4.08
C TRP A 8 -14.57 5.88 4.32
N ALA A 9 -15.06 4.67 4.06
CA ALA A 9 -14.28 3.45 4.15
C ALA A 9 -13.92 2.93 2.74
N LEU A 10 -12.63 2.69 2.49
CA LEU A 10 -12.14 2.05 1.27
C LEU A 10 -11.76 0.59 1.57
N THR A 11 -12.41 -0.36 0.90
CA THR A 11 -12.10 -1.80 1.03
C THR A 11 -11.70 -2.38 -0.32
N PRO A 12 -10.42 -2.26 -0.72
CA PRO A 12 -9.96 -2.75 -2.02
C PRO A 12 -9.95 -4.29 -2.07
N ASP A 13 -10.35 -4.84 -3.21
CA ASP A 13 -10.25 -6.28 -3.49
C ASP A 13 -8.84 -6.61 -4.00
N LEU A 14 -7.91 -6.80 -3.06
CA LEU A 14 -6.48 -6.96 -3.33
C LEU A 14 -6.17 -8.33 -3.97
N ARG A 15 -6.27 -8.41 -5.30
CA ARG A 15 -6.04 -9.62 -6.09
C ARG A 15 -4.57 -9.94 -6.31
N THR A 16 -3.74 -8.90 -6.45
CA THR A 16 -2.30 -9.02 -6.59
C THR A 16 -1.68 -8.84 -5.21
N ALA A 17 -1.01 -9.87 -4.69
CA ALA A 17 -0.33 -9.81 -3.40
C ALA A 17 1.01 -10.55 -3.47
N VAL A 18 2.09 -9.79 -3.58
CA VAL A 18 3.45 -10.30 -3.70
C VAL A 18 4.37 -9.65 -2.69
N TYR A 19 5.45 -10.32 -2.34
CA TYR A 19 6.46 -9.72 -1.49
C TYR A 19 7.86 -10.16 -1.88
N ALA A 20 8.84 -9.37 -1.46
CA ALA A 20 10.26 -9.67 -1.53
C ALA A 20 10.91 -9.40 -0.18
N THR A 21 12.05 -10.05 0.06
CA THR A 21 12.86 -9.83 1.25
C THR A 21 14.12 -9.09 0.88
N SER A 22 14.46 -8.04 1.63
CA SER A 22 15.75 -7.36 1.51
C SER A 22 16.78 -7.93 2.50
N ASP A 23 16.33 -8.48 3.63
CA ASP A 23 17.15 -9.21 4.61
C ASP A 23 16.28 -10.21 5.42
N ILE A 24 16.85 -10.83 6.45
CA ILE A 24 16.18 -11.84 7.29
C ILE A 24 15.06 -11.30 8.19
N ALA A 25 14.99 -9.99 8.39
CA ALA A 25 14.05 -9.31 9.28
C ALA A 25 13.15 -8.29 8.55
N ALA A 26 13.47 -7.97 7.30
CA ALA A 26 12.79 -6.99 6.48
C ALA A 26 12.12 -7.61 5.26
N ALA A 27 10.90 -7.14 4.99
CA ALA A 27 10.11 -7.52 3.83
C ALA A 27 9.45 -6.29 3.23
N ASP A 28 9.43 -6.24 1.90
CA ASP A 28 8.71 -5.26 1.11
C ASP A 28 7.51 -5.98 0.46
N ILE A 29 6.30 -5.64 0.91
CA ILE A 29 5.04 -6.27 0.50
C ILE A 29 4.28 -5.32 -0.41
N TYR A 30 3.84 -5.81 -1.56
CA TYR A 30 3.06 -5.07 -2.54
C TYR A 30 1.68 -5.72 -2.73
N LEU A 31 0.63 -4.92 -2.54
CA LEU A 31 -0.76 -5.35 -2.69
C LEU A 31 -1.47 -4.45 -3.71
N SER A 32 -2.30 -5.01 -4.57
CA SER A 32 -3.10 -4.23 -5.50
C SER A 32 -4.37 -4.95 -5.93
N ASP A 33 -5.42 -4.16 -6.18
CA ASP A 33 -6.64 -4.61 -6.86
C ASP A 33 -6.53 -4.48 -8.39
N LEU A 34 -5.49 -3.82 -8.90
CA LEU A 34 -5.20 -3.69 -10.31
C LEU A 34 -4.51 -4.96 -10.85
N PRO A 35 -4.81 -5.34 -12.11
CA PRO A 35 -4.15 -6.47 -12.77
C PRO A 35 -2.63 -6.27 -12.87
N LEU A 36 -1.86 -7.32 -12.54
CA LEU A 36 -0.40 -7.27 -12.51
C LEU A 36 0.21 -6.96 -13.87
N ASP A 37 -0.39 -7.43 -14.96
CA ASP A 37 0.00 -7.14 -16.34
C ASP A 37 -0.04 -5.64 -16.67
N ARG A 38 -1.07 -4.91 -16.20
CA ARG A 38 -1.13 -3.45 -16.34
C ARG A 38 -0.11 -2.72 -15.47
N LEU A 39 0.13 -3.22 -14.25
CA LEU A 39 1.09 -2.61 -13.34
C LEU A 39 2.54 -2.87 -13.73
N SER A 40 2.81 -4.02 -14.35
CA SER A 40 4.16 -4.42 -14.79
C SER A 40 4.52 -3.83 -16.15
N ASN A 41 3.55 -3.30 -16.90
CA ASN A 41 3.80 -2.60 -18.15
C ASN A 41 4.09 -1.10 -17.87
N PRO A 42 5.33 -0.62 -18.08
CA PRO A 42 5.69 0.77 -17.82
C PRO A 42 4.98 1.76 -18.78
N ASP A 43 4.64 1.31 -19.99
CA ASP A 43 4.03 2.12 -21.05
C ASP A 43 2.50 2.21 -20.93
N ASP A 44 1.89 1.36 -20.10
CA ASP A 44 0.49 1.51 -19.75
C ASP A 44 0.34 2.81 -18.94
N ASP A 45 -0.58 3.70 -19.30
CA ASP A 45 -0.80 4.95 -18.57
C ASP A 45 -1.91 4.85 -17.52
N LEU A 46 -2.48 3.65 -17.36
CA LEU A 46 -3.62 3.31 -16.51
C LEU A 46 -4.90 4.04 -16.90
N SER A 47 -5.03 4.46 -18.16
CA SER A 47 -6.27 5.08 -18.66
C SER A 47 -7.49 4.20 -18.36
N GLY A 48 -8.53 4.83 -17.82
CA GLY A 48 -9.78 4.17 -17.43
C GLY A 48 -9.66 3.22 -16.23
N ALA A 49 -8.52 3.14 -15.55
CA ALA A 49 -8.34 2.31 -14.37
C ALA A 49 -8.65 3.08 -13.09
N SER A 50 -9.36 2.44 -12.17
CA SER A 50 -9.50 2.88 -10.79
C SER A 50 -9.07 1.75 -9.87
N GLY A 51 -8.33 2.06 -8.82
CA GLY A 51 -7.80 1.04 -7.93
C GLY A 51 -6.77 1.57 -6.94
N SER A 52 -6.14 0.64 -6.25
CA SER A 52 -5.21 0.84 -5.16
C SER A 52 -3.93 0.06 -5.39
N LEU A 53 -2.79 0.70 -5.14
CA LEU A 53 -1.49 0.04 -5.03
C LEU A 53 -0.88 0.37 -3.67
N VAL A 54 -0.68 -0.65 -2.86
CA VAL A 54 -0.19 -0.56 -1.49
C VAL A 54 1.22 -1.12 -1.42
N HIS A 55 2.09 -0.45 -0.69
CA HIS A 55 3.39 -0.93 -0.31
C HIS A 55 3.56 -0.85 1.21
N ILE A 56 3.87 -2.00 1.81
CA ILE A 56 4.14 -2.14 3.23
C ILE A 56 5.59 -2.56 3.36
N ARG A 57 6.40 -1.77 4.06
CA ARG A 57 7.76 -2.15 4.37
C ARG A 57 7.88 -2.47 5.86
N LEU A 58 8.24 -3.71 6.15
CA LEU A 58 8.58 -4.19 7.49
C LEU A 58 10.06 -3.93 7.77
N PHE A 59 10.36 -3.27 8.89
CA PHE A 59 11.73 -2.98 9.30
C PHE A 59 12.31 -4.01 10.27
N LEU A 60 11.46 -4.62 11.09
CA LEU A 60 11.87 -5.54 12.12
C LEU A 60 10.75 -6.55 12.38
N LEU A 61 11.09 -7.84 12.35
CA LEU A 61 10.19 -8.89 12.79
C LEU A 61 10.07 -8.86 14.33
N PRO A 62 8.88 -8.62 14.90
CA PRO A 62 8.70 -8.66 16.36
C PRO A 62 8.96 -10.07 16.88
N ARG A 63 9.88 -10.22 17.84
CA ARG A 63 10.13 -11.49 18.54
C ARG A 63 9.31 -11.51 19.83
N ALA A 64 8.35 -12.42 19.93
CA ALA A 64 7.63 -12.64 21.18
C ALA A 64 8.58 -13.22 22.25
N GLY A 65 8.72 -12.56 23.41
CA GLY A 65 9.32 -13.16 24.61
C GLY A 65 10.53 -12.46 25.26
N SER A 66 11.02 -11.30 24.81
CA SER A 66 12.11 -10.59 25.54
C SER A 66 11.97 -9.06 25.60
N THR A 67 10.83 -8.54 25.20
CA THR A 67 10.45 -7.14 25.43
C THR A 67 8.94 -7.10 25.22
N PRO A 68 8.15 -6.45 26.10
CA PRO A 68 6.80 -6.07 25.72
C PRO A 68 6.95 -5.12 24.53
N ILE A 69 6.83 -5.64 23.31
CA ILE A 69 6.62 -4.78 22.15
C ILE A 69 5.23 -4.23 22.39
N ASP A 70 5.19 -2.96 22.76
CA ASP A 70 3.96 -2.22 22.90
C ASP A 70 3.11 -2.46 21.64
N SER A 71 1.83 -2.77 21.82
CA SER A 71 0.89 -2.95 20.70
C SER A 71 0.77 -1.71 19.81
N THR A 72 1.35 -0.58 20.23
CA THR A 72 1.48 0.67 19.48
C THR A 72 2.83 0.85 18.76
N ALA A 73 3.75 -0.11 18.84
CA ALA A 73 5.07 0.01 18.23
C ALA A 73 4.94 0.18 16.70
N CYS A 74 5.61 1.17 16.13
CA CYS A 74 5.67 1.33 14.68
C CYS A 74 6.79 0.45 14.11
N ASN A 75 6.43 -0.68 13.48
CA ASN A 75 7.40 -1.58 12.84
C ASN A 75 7.29 -1.63 11.31
N ILE A 76 6.34 -0.87 10.74
CA ILE A 76 6.15 -0.76 9.30
C ILE A 76 6.04 0.70 8.84
N THR A 77 6.44 0.93 7.59
CA THR A 77 5.89 2.05 6.81
C THR A 77 4.82 1.54 5.87
N TYR A 78 3.82 2.38 5.64
CA TYR A 78 2.69 2.11 4.76
C TYR A 78 2.60 3.21 3.72
N ARG A 79 2.56 2.84 2.45
CA ARG A 79 2.31 3.74 1.32
C ARG A 79 1.16 3.20 0.52
N HIS A 80 0.20 4.06 0.18
CA HIS A 80 -1.00 3.70 -0.55
C HIS A 80 -1.22 4.71 -1.65
N LEU A 81 -1.11 4.24 -2.89
CA LEU A 81 -1.46 4.99 -4.07
C LEU A 81 -2.92 4.67 -4.42
N ILE A 82 -3.74 5.70 -4.47
CA ILE A 82 -5.12 5.64 -4.95
C ILE A 82 -5.12 6.20 -6.36
N ILE A 83 -5.64 5.42 -7.30
CA ILE A 83 -5.78 5.77 -8.71
C ILE A 83 -7.28 5.95 -8.94
N ALA A 84 -7.67 7.16 -9.32
CA ALA A 84 -9.06 7.54 -9.54
C ALA A 84 -9.24 7.99 -11.00
N SER A 85 -10.00 7.21 -11.77
CA SER A 85 -10.44 7.61 -13.11
C SER A 85 -11.79 8.32 -13.02
N SER A 86 -11.87 9.53 -13.57
CA SER A 86 -13.12 10.30 -13.67
C SER A 86 -13.86 10.05 -15.00
N ASP A 87 -13.16 9.65 -16.06
CA ASP A 87 -13.73 9.38 -17.39
C ASP A 87 -13.05 8.17 -18.06
N ARG A 88 -13.77 7.47 -18.96
CA ARG A 88 -13.24 6.36 -19.76
C ARG A 88 -12.30 6.90 -20.83
N GLY A 89 -11.00 6.71 -20.62
CA GLY A 89 -9.95 7.05 -21.58
C GLY A 89 -9.13 8.29 -21.21
N ALA A 90 -9.50 9.00 -20.14
CA ALA A 90 -8.65 10.00 -19.53
C ALA A 90 -7.56 9.33 -18.68
N ARG A 91 -6.42 10.02 -18.54
CA ARG A 91 -5.40 9.64 -17.56
C ARG A 91 -5.99 9.76 -16.15
N PRO A 92 -5.79 8.77 -15.27
CA PRO A 92 -6.34 8.82 -13.93
C PRO A 92 -5.59 9.83 -13.07
N ALA A 93 -6.32 10.43 -12.13
CA ALA A 93 -5.73 11.20 -11.04
C ALA A 93 -5.15 10.24 -9.98
N ILE A 94 -4.06 10.66 -9.35
CA ILE A 94 -3.29 9.83 -8.41
C ILE A 94 -3.16 10.58 -7.09
N GLY A 95 -3.51 9.92 -5.99
CA GLY A 95 -3.23 10.36 -4.64
C GLY A 95 -2.24 9.40 -3.96
N VAL A 96 -1.25 9.95 -3.27
CA VAL A 96 -0.22 9.18 -2.55
C VAL A 96 -0.38 9.44 -1.06
N PHE A 97 -0.82 8.42 -0.35
CA PHE A 97 -0.92 8.42 1.10
C PHE A 97 0.30 7.72 1.70
N ALA A 98 0.84 8.27 2.78
CA ALA A 98 1.93 7.65 3.49
C ALA A 98 1.73 7.76 5.00
N GLY A 99 2.29 6.78 5.71
CA GLY A 99 2.20 6.69 7.15
C GLY A 99 2.88 5.45 7.70
N GLY A 100 2.44 5.02 8.87
CA GLY A 100 3.03 3.92 9.59
C GLY A 100 2.12 3.38 10.68
N GLY A 101 2.50 2.25 11.23
CA GLY A 101 1.75 1.59 12.29
C GLY A 101 2.37 0.25 12.62
N PHE A 102 1.53 -0.66 13.11
CA PHE A 102 1.97 -1.97 13.56
C PHE A 102 1.48 -3.08 12.64
N LEU A 103 2.40 -3.97 12.28
CA LEU A 103 2.15 -5.24 11.64
C LEU A 103 2.47 -6.37 12.60
N LEU A 104 1.46 -7.20 12.88
CA LEU A 104 1.65 -8.51 13.48
C LEU A 104 1.80 -9.55 12.36
N PRO A 105 3.02 -10.03 12.07
CA PRO A 105 3.28 -10.93 10.95
C PRO A 105 2.83 -12.35 11.22
N THR A 106 2.50 -13.06 10.15
CA THR A 106 2.27 -14.50 10.10
C THR A 106 3.24 -15.10 9.08
N GLY A 107 4.15 -15.97 9.53
CA GLY A 107 5.27 -16.47 8.73
C GLY A 107 6.54 -15.65 8.92
N ALA A 108 7.64 -16.11 8.33
CA ALA A 108 8.93 -15.42 8.34
C ALA A 108 9.24 -14.85 6.95
N PRO A 109 9.95 -13.69 6.87
CA PRO A 109 10.53 -13.24 5.62
C PRO A 109 11.37 -14.37 4.99
N GLY A 110 11.04 -14.75 3.75
CA GLY A 110 11.71 -15.80 2.98
C GLY A 110 10.88 -17.06 2.82
N ASP A 111 9.80 -17.22 3.58
CA ASP A 111 8.83 -18.29 3.39
C ASP A 111 8.12 -18.15 2.04
N ARG A 112 7.55 -19.22 1.48
CA ARG A 112 6.80 -19.12 0.22
C ARG A 112 5.62 -18.13 0.30
N THR A 113 5.06 -17.96 1.49
CA THR A 113 3.98 -17.02 1.77
C THR A 113 4.30 -16.23 3.03
N PHE A 114 4.04 -14.93 3.01
CA PHE A 114 4.16 -14.05 4.16
C PHE A 114 2.87 -13.26 4.32
N GLY A 115 2.40 -13.10 5.56
CA GLY A 115 1.16 -12.39 5.82
C GLY A 115 1.22 -11.66 7.14
N GLY A 116 0.07 -11.15 7.55
CA GLY A 116 -0.07 -10.57 8.86
C GLY A 116 -1.30 -9.71 9.00
N ARG A 117 -1.37 -9.05 10.14
CA ARG A 117 -2.44 -8.16 10.53
C ARG A 117 -1.90 -6.76 10.74
N LEU A 118 -2.48 -5.82 10.02
CA LEU A 118 -2.28 -4.39 10.21
C LEU A 118 -3.27 -3.88 11.26
N THR A 119 -2.76 -3.11 12.21
CA THR A 119 -3.57 -2.51 13.28
C THR A 119 -3.28 -1.02 13.33
N GLU A 120 -4.35 -0.21 13.26
CA GLU A 120 -4.33 1.24 13.49
C GLU A 120 -3.23 1.99 12.72
N VAL A 121 -3.00 1.61 11.47
CA VAL A 121 -2.03 2.29 10.62
C VAL A 121 -2.59 3.65 10.24
N THR A 122 -1.96 4.72 10.71
CA THR A 122 -2.39 6.08 10.38
C THR A 122 -1.70 6.53 9.10
N MET A 123 -2.43 7.22 8.23
CA MET A 123 -1.89 7.77 7.00
C MET A 123 -2.53 9.11 6.62
N ARG A 124 -1.80 9.89 5.85
CA ARG A 124 -2.24 11.17 5.30
C ARG A 124 -1.77 11.32 3.85
N LEU A 125 -2.44 12.16 3.09
CA LEU A 125 -2.00 12.51 1.75
C LEU A 125 -0.62 13.21 1.83
N THR A 126 0.27 12.83 0.93
CA THR A 126 1.63 13.39 0.83
C THR A 126 1.89 14.04 -0.53
N ASN A 127 1.37 13.44 -1.59
CA ASN A 127 1.46 13.95 -2.95
C ASN A 127 0.16 13.62 -3.70
N SER A 128 -0.21 14.45 -4.66
CA SER A 128 -1.32 14.18 -5.55
C SER A 128 -1.14 14.85 -6.90
N SER A 129 -1.55 14.18 -7.96
CA SER A 129 -1.66 14.81 -9.27
C SER A 129 -2.83 15.78 -9.33
N ASP A 130 -2.82 16.65 -10.34
CA ASP A 130 -3.97 17.49 -10.66
C ASP A 130 -5.25 16.66 -10.82
N GLY A 131 -6.36 17.19 -10.29
CA GLY A 131 -7.68 16.56 -10.36
C GLY A 131 -7.94 15.44 -9.35
N PHE A 132 -7.00 15.13 -8.45
CA PHE A 132 -7.25 14.23 -7.33
C PHE A 132 -7.98 14.97 -6.20
N ASP A 133 -9.12 14.44 -5.77
CA ASP A 133 -9.91 14.97 -4.67
C ASP A 133 -9.70 14.11 -3.41
N ASP A 134 -9.12 14.69 -2.36
CA ASP A 134 -8.86 13.98 -1.10
C ASP A 134 -10.05 14.07 -0.17
N VAL A 135 -10.84 13.00 -0.15
CA VAL A 135 -11.99 12.85 0.75
C VAL A 135 -11.60 12.28 2.13
N PHE A 136 -10.37 11.82 2.31
CA PHE A 136 -9.96 11.13 3.52
C PHE A 136 -9.27 12.06 4.53
N ALA A 137 -8.47 13.02 4.08
CA ALA A 137 -7.63 13.94 4.87
C ALA A 137 -6.64 13.26 5.84
N THR A 138 -7.14 12.47 6.80
CA THR A 138 -6.41 11.51 7.62
C THR A 138 -7.20 10.21 7.66
N ALA A 139 -6.54 9.09 7.35
CA ALA A 139 -7.16 7.78 7.31
C ALA A 139 -6.48 6.79 8.27
N VAL A 140 -7.26 5.84 8.75
CA VAL A 140 -6.78 4.69 9.54
C VAL A 140 -7.00 3.41 8.74
N VAL A 141 -5.95 2.63 8.59
CA VAL A 141 -5.98 1.32 7.91
C VAL A 141 -5.85 0.21 8.95
N SER A 142 -6.72 -0.78 8.83
CA SER A 142 -6.63 -2.03 9.56
C SER A 142 -7.07 -3.16 8.65
N GLY A 143 -6.48 -4.33 8.79
CA GLY A 143 -6.79 -5.44 7.91
C GLY A 143 -5.84 -6.62 8.04
N ARG A 144 -6.03 -7.60 7.16
CA ARG A 144 -5.14 -8.75 7.03
C ARG A 144 -4.73 -8.88 5.57
N PHE A 145 -3.54 -9.41 5.36
CA PHE A 145 -3.08 -9.76 4.02
C PHE A 145 -2.31 -11.08 4.06
N GLY A 146 -2.22 -11.71 2.90
CA GLY A 146 -1.28 -12.77 2.61
C GLY A 146 -0.69 -12.52 1.23
N ALA A 147 0.62 -12.61 1.12
CA ALA A 147 1.38 -12.36 -0.10
C ALA A 147 2.30 -13.54 -0.40
N THR A 148 2.55 -13.79 -1.69
CA THR A 148 3.45 -14.86 -2.14
C THR A 148 4.83 -14.30 -2.45
N LEU A 149 5.88 -15.04 -2.12
CA LEU A 149 7.25 -14.64 -2.43
C LEU A 149 7.44 -14.58 -3.95
N ASN A 150 7.64 -13.39 -4.48
CA ASN A 150 7.89 -13.16 -5.91
C ASN A 150 8.74 -11.90 -6.09
N PRO A 151 10.08 -12.05 -6.08
CA PRO A 151 11.01 -10.92 -6.19
C PRO A 151 10.85 -10.13 -7.49
N ASP A 152 10.62 -10.81 -8.62
CA ASP A 152 10.52 -10.17 -9.93
C ASP A 152 9.29 -9.26 -10.02
N ALA A 153 8.11 -9.80 -9.64
CA ALA A 153 6.88 -9.01 -9.59
C ALA A 153 6.98 -7.87 -8.56
N SER A 154 7.61 -8.12 -7.41
CA SER A 154 7.83 -7.08 -6.38
C SER A 154 8.71 -5.95 -6.90
N HIS A 155 9.77 -6.25 -7.66
CA HIS A 155 10.61 -5.23 -8.27
C HIS A 155 9.85 -4.42 -9.33
N ALA A 156 9.07 -5.09 -10.19
CA ALA A 156 8.22 -4.41 -11.17
C ALA A 156 7.23 -3.45 -10.49
N LEU A 157 6.55 -3.89 -9.43
CA LEU A 157 5.61 -3.07 -8.65
C LEU A 157 6.32 -1.94 -7.90
N ALA A 158 7.53 -2.16 -7.39
CA ALA A 158 8.33 -1.11 -6.74
C ALA A 158 8.71 0.00 -7.73
N ALA A 159 9.15 -0.37 -8.94
CA ALA A 159 9.47 0.57 -10.00
C ALA A 159 8.22 1.34 -10.43
N ARG A 160 7.10 0.63 -10.59
CA ARG A 160 5.82 1.23 -10.97
C ARG A 160 5.30 2.22 -9.93
N MET A 161 5.32 1.85 -8.66
CA MET A 161 4.90 2.73 -7.57
C MET A 161 5.74 4.01 -7.55
N ARG A 162 7.06 3.92 -7.78
CA ARG A 162 7.94 5.08 -7.87
C ARG A 162 7.54 6.00 -9.02
N GLN A 163 7.36 5.45 -10.22
CA GLN A 163 6.93 6.21 -11.40
C GLN A 163 5.60 6.94 -11.16
N LEU A 164 4.62 6.26 -10.55
CA LEU A 164 3.32 6.88 -10.26
C LEU A 164 3.40 7.94 -9.16
N ALA A 165 4.25 7.74 -8.15
CA ALA A 165 4.49 8.74 -7.11
C ALA A 165 5.20 9.98 -7.65
N ASP A 166 6.18 9.81 -8.55
CA ASP A 166 6.86 10.94 -9.21
C ASP A 166 5.89 11.74 -10.08
N ARG A 167 5.02 11.06 -10.82
CA ARG A 167 3.92 11.70 -11.56
C ARG A 167 3.00 12.51 -10.64
N ALA A 168 2.62 11.96 -9.49
CA ALA A 168 1.81 12.66 -8.50
C ALA A 168 2.56 13.83 -7.84
N ALA A 169 3.89 13.86 -7.90
CA ALA A 169 4.70 14.98 -7.45
C ALA A 169 4.98 16.02 -8.55
N GLY A 170 4.53 15.78 -9.79
CA GLY A 170 4.82 16.63 -10.94
C GLY A 170 6.28 16.55 -11.43
N ARG A 171 6.96 15.41 -11.22
CA ARG A 171 8.35 15.17 -11.62
C ARG A 171 8.49 14.14 -12.74
#